data_AF-A0A7X7XFR7-F1
#
_entry.id   AF-A0A7X7XFR7-F1
#
_cell.length_a   1.000
_cell.length_b   1.000
_cell.length_c   1.000
_cell.angle_alpha   90.00
_cell.angle_beta   90.00
_cell.angle_gamma   90.00
#
_symmetry.space_group_name_H-M   'P 1'
#
loop_
_entity.id
_entity.type
_entity.pdbx_description
1 polymer ?
#
loop_
_entity_poly.entity_id
_entity_poly.type
_entity_poly.pdbx_seq_one_letter_code
_entity_poly.pdbx_strand_id
1 'polypeptide(L)'
;MRTIINAHQFLSLSASINYQLSASPINWRAVLALVVGNRLDEADNEIILEALHYLGEAYGQTKRRLGPYAIIHPIRAMALLSRAVEKFTLLDLLTILFHDKQEDITADRYPADAWRSLEVHYAALIRRLKPEDEWFLNERLEILAIQPGEKYYNYLGRMLERAHQTPELVRIKLADRLDNTLDLRMDLYSDKADIECYEMIFALLFTETRARFCVRPPHPVPGKINGARRLYQMFKNAVFLSLLRDAGLDRIDTACERLFATIARTSLSEAQRILQHIFMYHLQEMQDQRAILMDVMTYCQQGAVTRVTPTSATHRLDGLFKYRFDHEDKETRNRSLDELYKDKPLMAESALAFMAVFSSFLMDPDFKIRGIDAAGIHPDSAGPEA
;
A
#
# COMPACT_ATOMS: atom_id res chain seq x y z
N MET A 1 -10.55 -4.88 -16.38
CA MET A 1 -10.80 -3.57 -15.70
C MET A 1 -9.66 -2.58 -15.91
N ARG A 2 -9.96 -1.27 -16.00
CA ARG A 2 -8.97 -0.18 -16.09
C ARG A 2 -8.56 0.27 -14.67
N THR A 3 -7.28 0.52 -14.42
CA THR A 3 -6.83 1.05 -13.11
C THR A 3 -7.42 2.43 -12.86
N ILE A 4 -7.61 2.81 -11.60
CA ILE A 4 -8.09 4.16 -11.25
C ILE A 4 -7.04 5.24 -11.51
N ILE A 5 -5.77 4.87 -11.37
CA ILE A 5 -4.61 5.73 -11.59
C ILE A 5 -3.40 4.84 -11.90
N ASN A 6 -2.43 5.35 -12.66
CA ASN A 6 -1.10 4.75 -12.75
C ASN A 6 -0.07 5.56 -11.96
N ALA A 7 1.13 5.04 -11.79
CA ALA A 7 2.16 5.70 -10.99
C ALA A 7 2.57 7.08 -11.51
N HIS A 8 2.63 7.29 -12.83
CA HIS A 8 2.96 8.60 -13.38
C HIS A 8 1.89 9.62 -13.01
N GLN A 9 0.62 9.29 -13.23
CA GLN A 9 -0.51 10.13 -12.84
C GLN A 9 -0.54 10.41 -11.34
N PHE A 10 -0.20 9.42 -10.51
CA PHE A 10 -0.09 9.59 -9.07
C PHE A 10 1.04 10.57 -8.69
N LEU A 11 2.22 10.43 -9.29
CA LEU A 11 3.34 11.36 -9.05
C LEU A 11 2.99 12.78 -9.49
N SER A 12 2.35 12.96 -10.64
CA SER A 12 1.86 14.27 -11.09
C SER A 12 0.86 14.86 -10.09
N LEU A 13 -0.13 14.09 -9.65
CA LEU A 13 -1.09 14.51 -8.63
C LEU A 13 -0.40 14.90 -7.32
N SER A 14 0.51 14.05 -6.83
CA SER A 14 1.28 14.29 -5.61
C SER A 14 2.12 15.56 -5.72
N ALA A 15 2.74 15.81 -6.88
CA ALA A 15 3.51 17.02 -7.13
C ALA A 15 2.61 18.27 -7.11
N SER A 16 1.43 18.23 -7.75
CA SER A 16 0.48 19.34 -7.74
C SER A 16 -0.04 19.64 -6.33
N ILE A 17 -0.40 18.62 -5.55
CA ILE A 17 -0.83 18.80 -4.15
C ILE A 17 0.33 19.37 -3.32
N ASN A 18 1.52 18.79 -3.42
CA ASN A 18 2.69 19.26 -2.66
C ASN A 18 3.06 20.71 -2.98
N TYR A 19 2.91 21.13 -4.24
CA TYR A 19 3.09 22.52 -4.65
C TYR A 19 2.12 23.45 -3.91
N GLN A 20 0.82 23.10 -3.84
CA GLN A 20 -0.18 23.88 -3.10
C GLN A 20 0.10 23.89 -1.59
N LEU A 21 0.50 22.76 -1.01
CA LEU A 21 0.86 22.65 0.41
C LEU A 21 2.13 23.44 0.78
N SER A 22 2.96 23.80 -0.21
CA SER A 22 4.17 24.59 0.00
C SER A 22 3.92 26.10 -0.08
N ALA A 23 2.71 26.53 -0.43
CA ALA A 23 2.34 27.94 -0.49
C ALA A 23 2.13 28.54 0.90
N SER A 24 2.35 29.85 1.04
CA SER A 24 2.06 30.61 2.26
C SER A 24 1.23 31.86 1.93
N PRO A 25 -0.05 31.93 2.34
CA PRO A 25 -0.84 30.88 2.99
C PRO A 25 -1.19 29.71 2.04
N ILE A 26 -1.53 28.55 2.61
CA ILE A 26 -1.99 27.38 1.83
C ILE A 26 -3.37 27.68 1.24
N ASN A 27 -3.55 27.40 -0.06
CA ASN A 27 -4.85 27.51 -0.72
C ASN A 27 -5.61 26.18 -0.65
N TRP A 28 -6.37 25.97 0.43
CA TRP A 28 -7.15 24.74 0.65
C TRP A 28 -8.23 24.50 -0.41
N ARG A 29 -8.80 25.56 -0.98
CA ARG A 29 -9.78 25.45 -2.09
C ARG A 29 -9.14 24.87 -3.35
N ALA A 30 -7.92 25.30 -3.67
CA ALA A 30 -7.16 24.71 -4.78
C ALA A 30 -6.79 23.25 -4.52
N VAL A 31 -6.39 22.91 -3.29
CA VAL A 31 -6.14 21.52 -2.88
C VAL A 31 -7.39 20.66 -3.05
N LEU A 32 -8.53 21.11 -2.54
CA LEU A 32 -9.79 20.38 -2.62
C LEU A 32 -10.23 20.18 -4.08
N ALA A 33 -10.12 21.22 -4.92
CA ALA A 33 -10.44 21.13 -6.34
C ALA A 33 -9.60 20.09 -7.09
N LEU A 34 -8.31 19.92 -6.74
CA LEU A 34 -7.45 18.87 -7.32
C LEU A 34 -7.87 17.45 -6.94
N VAL A 35 -8.56 17.30 -5.80
CA VAL A 35 -8.85 16.01 -5.16
C VAL A 35 -10.26 15.51 -5.49
N VAL A 36 -11.26 16.37 -5.38
CA VAL A 36 -12.67 16.02 -5.59
C VAL A 36 -13.35 16.79 -6.73
N GLY A 37 -12.69 17.81 -7.30
CA GLY A 37 -13.28 18.68 -8.32
C GLY A 37 -14.50 19.44 -7.77
N ASN A 38 -15.55 19.57 -8.59
CA ASN A 38 -16.79 20.28 -8.24
C ASN A 38 -17.93 19.33 -7.84
N ARG A 39 -17.59 18.20 -7.20
CA ARG A 39 -18.55 17.13 -6.86
C ARG A 39 -19.21 17.29 -5.49
N LEU A 40 -18.76 18.24 -4.68
CA LEU A 40 -19.36 18.61 -3.40
C LEU A 40 -20.31 19.79 -3.58
N ASP A 41 -21.39 19.80 -2.79
CA ASP A 41 -22.19 21.01 -2.62
C ASP A 41 -21.45 22.03 -1.74
N GLU A 42 -21.98 23.25 -1.65
CA GLU A 42 -21.34 24.35 -0.93
C GLU A 42 -21.22 24.09 0.57
N ALA A 43 -22.20 23.43 1.19
CA ALA A 43 -22.22 23.16 2.62
C ALA A 43 -21.14 22.13 3.00
N ASP A 44 -21.07 21.01 2.28
CA ASP A 44 -20.07 19.98 2.50
C ASP A 44 -18.66 20.49 2.16
N ASN A 45 -18.52 21.34 1.14
CA ASN A 45 -17.25 21.95 0.76
C ASN A 45 -16.64 22.74 1.93
N GLU A 46 -17.42 23.58 2.59
CA GLU A 46 -16.95 24.39 3.72
C GLU A 46 -16.59 23.54 4.95
N ILE A 47 -17.23 22.38 5.15
CA ILE A 47 -16.85 21.43 6.22
C ILE A 47 -15.50 20.76 5.89
N ILE A 48 -15.31 20.31 4.64
CA ILE A 48 -14.05 19.69 4.22
C ILE A 48 -12.90 20.69 4.22
N LEU A 49 -13.13 21.96 3.85
CA LEU A 49 -12.12 23.00 3.94
C LEU A 49 -11.66 23.24 5.38
N GLU A 50 -12.57 23.25 6.34
CA GLU A 50 -12.23 23.35 7.77
C GLU A 50 -11.47 22.10 8.25
N ALA A 51 -11.88 20.90 7.83
CA ALA A 51 -11.14 19.66 8.12
C ALA A 51 -9.71 19.70 7.58
N LEU A 52 -9.51 20.19 6.34
CA LEU A 52 -8.18 20.37 5.75
C LEU A 52 -7.35 21.41 6.52
N HIS A 53 -7.97 22.51 6.96
CA HIS A 53 -7.31 23.51 7.78
C HIS A 53 -6.83 22.92 9.11
N TYR A 54 -7.71 22.20 9.82
CA TYR A 54 -7.38 21.49 11.05
C TYR A 54 -6.20 20.52 10.84
N LEU A 55 -6.25 19.69 9.79
CA LEU A 55 -5.17 18.75 9.49
C LEU A 55 -3.86 19.48 9.11
N GLY A 56 -3.95 20.65 8.48
CA GLY A 56 -2.83 21.55 8.20
C GLY A 56 -2.11 21.98 9.47
N GLU A 57 -2.87 22.40 10.47
CA GLU A 57 -2.34 22.78 11.78
C GLU A 57 -1.80 21.57 12.55
N ALA A 58 -2.56 20.47 12.57
CA ALA A 58 -2.22 19.28 13.33
C ALA A 58 -0.93 18.62 12.81
N TYR A 59 -0.84 18.36 11.50
CA TYR A 59 0.40 17.79 10.95
C TYR A 59 1.53 18.82 10.87
N GLY A 60 1.20 20.11 10.72
CA GLY A 60 2.17 21.20 10.68
C GLY A 60 3.29 20.96 9.67
N GLN A 61 4.54 21.07 10.12
CA GLN A 61 5.74 20.85 9.31
C GLN A 61 6.23 19.39 9.30
N THR A 62 5.46 18.47 9.85
CA THR A 62 5.81 17.04 9.89
C THR A 62 5.95 16.51 8.47
N LYS A 63 7.02 15.74 8.22
CA LYS A 63 7.31 15.15 6.90
C LYS A 63 7.11 13.64 6.93
N ARG A 64 6.57 13.08 5.84
CA ARG A 64 6.63 11.64 5.58
C ARG A 64 8.08 11.21 5.43
N ARG A 65 8.31 9.90 5.56
CA ARG A 65 9.62 9.26 5.42
C ARG A 65 10.36 9.72 4.15
N LEU A 66 9.64 9.84 3.03
CA LEU A 66 10.18 10.20 1.72
C LEU A 66 10.32 11.71 1.48
N GLY A 67 9.90 12.56 2.42
CA GLY A 67 10.16 14.01 2.38
C GLY A 67 8.95 14.94 2.24
N PRO A 68 7.85 14.59 1.53
CA PRO A 68 6.65 15.43 1.48
C PRO A 68 6.04 15.68 2.86
N TYR A 69 5.21 16.72 3.00
CA TYR A 69 4.45 16.96 4.23
C TYR A 69 3.55 15.76 4.59
N ALA A 70 3.44 15.42 5.86
CA ALA A 70 2.69 14.25 6.33
C ALA A 70 1.20 14.29 5.93
N ILE A 71 0.59 15.48 6.00
CA ILE A 71 -0.79 15.72 5.56
C ILE A 71 -1.07 15.33 4.10
N ILE A 72 -0.05 15.23 3.25
CA ILE A 72 -0.26 14.81 1.86
C ILE A 72 -0.88 13.41 1.78
N HIS A 73 -0.62 12.55 2.77
CA HIS A 73 -1.13 11.18 2.80
C HIS A 73 -2.66 11.10 2.79
N PRO A 74 -3.37 11.63 3.81
CA PRO A 74 -4.82 11.61 3.83
C PRO A 74 -5.43 12.33 2.61
N ILE A 75 -4.80 13.41 2.13
CA ILE A 75 -5.27 14.16 0.95
C ILE A 75 -5.17 13.31 -0.33
N ARG A 76 -4.06 12.60 -0.54
CA ARG A 76 -3.91 11.69 -1.70
C ARG A 76 -4.80 10.48 -1.58
N ALA A 77 -4.96 9.92 -0.39
CA ALA A 77 -5.89 8.80 -0.15
C ALA A 77 -7.34 9.22 -0.48
N MET A 78 -7.76 10.42 -0.06
CA MET A 78 -9.04 11.02 -0.46
C MET A 78 -9.16 11.15 -1.98
N ALA A 79 -8.07 11.53 -2.66
CA ALA A 79 -8.03 11.66 -4.12
C ALA A 79 -8.13 10.31 -4.85
N LEU A 80 -7.61 9.25 -4.26
CA LEU A 80 -7.73 7.88 -4.77
C LEU A 80 -9.15 7.36 -4.57
N LEU A 81 -9.73 7.56 -3.39
CA LEU A 81 -11.13 7.22 -3.09
C LEU A 81 -12.09 7.93 -4.06
N SER A 82 -11.95 9.25 -4.20
CA SER A 82 -12.75 10.08 -5.11
C SER A 82 -12.71 9.57 -6.56
N ARG A 83 -11.56 9.09 -7.05
CA ARG A 83 -11.44 8.50 -8.41
C ARG A 83 -12.04 7.11 -8.55
N ALA A 84 -12.14 6.37 -7.45
CA ALA A 84 -12.67 5.01 -7.43
C ALA A 84 -14.21 4.99 -7.40
N VAL A 85 -14.83 5.94 -6.69
CA VAL A 85 -16.28 6.01 -6.48
C VAL A 85 -16.97 7.00 -7.42
N GLU A 86 -18.17 6.65 -7.91
CA GLU A 86 -19.01 7.55 -8.71
C GLU A 86 -19.66 8.65 -7.87
N LYS A 87 -20.01 8.33 -6.63
CA LYS A 87 -20.50 9.26 -5.61
C LYS A 87 -19.86 8.92 -4.27
N PHE A 88 -19.52 9.94 -3.51
CA PHE A 88 -19.08 9.84 -2.11
C PHE A 88 -20.01 10.70 -1.27
N THR A 89 -20.06 10.40 0.03
CA THR A 89 -20.70 11.26 1.03
C THR A 89 -19.66 12.16 1.71
N LEU A 90 -20.11 13.22 2.39
CA LEU A 90 -19.27 14.01 3.29
C LEU A 90 -18.55 13.09 4.30
N LEU A 91 -19.28 12.13 4.85
CA LEU A 91 -18.76 11.18 5.84
C LEU A 91 -17.61 10.34 5.29
N ASP A 92 -17.66 9.90 4.03
CA ASP A 92 -16.57 9.14 3.41
C ASP A 92 -15.29 9.97 3.30
N LEU A 93 -15.43 11.25 2.93
CA LEU A 93 -14.31 12.17 2.81
C LEU A 93 -13.70 12.52 4.18
N LEU A 94 -14.54 12.77 5.19
CA LEU A 94 -14.06 13.00 6.56
C LEU A 94 -13.38 11.75 7.11
N THR A 95 -13.95 10.58 6.89
CA THR A 95 -13.38 9.31 7.38
C THR A 95 -12.00 9.07 6.77
N ILE A 96 -11.82 9.23 5.45
CA ILE A 96 -10.50 9.04 4.82
C ILE A 96 -9.51 10.16 5.20
N LEU A 97 -9.97 11.38 5.45
CA LEU A 97 -9.09 12.46 5.91
C LEU A 97 -8.57 12.22 7.33
N PHE A 98 -9.41 11.66 8.20
CA PHE A 98 -9.11 11.44 9.61
C PHE A 98 -8.67 10.01 9.95
N HIS A 99 -8.53 9.10 8.97
CA HIS A 99 -8.30 7.68 9.23
C HIS A 99 -7.08 7.38 10.12
N ASP A 100 -6.03 8.20 10.05
CA ASP A 100 -4.82 8.08 10.87
C ASP A 100 -4.82 8.99 12.12
N LYS A 101 -5.85 9.82 12.35
CA LYS A 101 -5.87 10.83 13.42
C LYS A 101 -5.55 10.23 14.79
N GLN A 102 -6.14 9.09 15.12
CA GLN A 102 -5.96 8.44 16.41
C GLN A 102 -4.54 7.89 16.62
N GLU A 103 -3.81 7.61 15.54
CA GLU A 103 -2.43 7.08 15.57
C GLU A 103 -1.37 8.20 15.46
N ASP A 104 -1.68 9.25 14.69
CA ASP A 104 -0.72 10.30 14.33
C ASP A 104 -0.83 11.60 15.14
N ILE A 105 -2.03 11.95 15.59
CA ILE A 105 -2.35 13.23 16.23
C ILE A 105 -2.73 12.94 17.69
N THR A 106 -1.71 12.70 18.50
CA THR A 106 -1.84 12.30 19.91
C THR A 106 -1.27 13.35 20.85
N ALA A 107 -1.84 13.46 22.06
CA ALA A 107 -1.50 14.52 23.02
C ALA A 107 -0.01 14.60 23.38
N ASP A 108 0.70 13.47 23.40
CA ASP A 108 2.13 13.38 23.69
C ASP A 108 3.02 14.03 22.62
N ARG A 109 2.50 14.27 21.42
CA ARG A 109 3.24 14.91 20.32
C ARG A 109 3.18 16.44 20.32
N TYR A 110 2.39 17.05 21.21
CA TYR A 110 2.15 18.49 21.22
C TYR A 110 2.34 19.11 22.61
N PRO A 111 2.77 20.40 22.69
CA PRO A 111 2.64 21.19 23.90
C PRO A 111 1.17 21.29 24.34
N ALA A 112 0.92 21.37 25.65
CA ALA A 112 -0.43 21.32 26.21
C ALA A 112 -1.39 22.39 25.65
N ASP A 113 -0.93 23.62 25.42
CA ASP A 113 -1.75 24.69 24.86
C ASP A 113 -2.07 24.46 23.37
N ALA A 114 -1.09 23.97 22.59
CA ALA A 114 -1.29 23.61 21.20
C ALA A 114 -2.26 22.44 21.05
N TRP A 115 -2.14 21.42 21.91
CA TRP A 115 -3.07 20.30 21.98
C TRP A 115 -4.48 20.77 22.29
N ARG A 116 -4.66 21.62 23.32
CA ARG A 116 -5.97 22.18 23.67
C ARG A 116 -6.58 22.96 22.51
N SER A 117 -5.78 23.75 21.78
CA SER A 117 -6.24 24.48 20.61
C SER A 117 -6.73 23.55 19.50
N LEU A 118 -5.99 22.48 19.21
CA LEU A 118 -6.38 21.47 18.23
C LEU A 118 -7.68 20.77 18.64
N GLU A 119 -7.81 20.35 19.90
CA GLU A 119 -9.04 19.70 20.39
C GLU A 119 -10.25 20.63 20.30
N VAL A 120 -10.10 21.93 20.61
CA VAL A 120 -11.18 22.91 20.44
C VAL A 120 -11.58 23.07 18.98
N HIS A 121 -10.61 23.14 18.06
CA HIS A 121 -10.86 23.23 16.62
C HIS A 121 -11.57 21.96 16.11
N TYR A 122 -11.07 20.77 16.46
CA TYR A 122 -11.71 19.51 16.08
C TYR A 122 -13.15 19.42 16.62
N ALA A 123 -13.37 19.76 17.90
CA ALA A 123 -14.70 19.76 18.49
C ALA A 123 -15.65 20.78 17.83
N ALA A 124 -15.13 21.90 17.32
CA ALA A 124 -15.93 22.87 16.57
C ALA A 124 -16.36 22.33 15.21
N LEU A 125 -15.44 21.69 14.48
CA LEU A 125 -15.71 21.01 13.21
C LEU A 125 -16.78 19.93 13.37
N ILE A 126 -16.62 19.04 14.36
CA ILE A 126 -17.53 17.91 14.60
C ILE A 126 -18.95 18.40 14.94
N ARG A 127 -19.08 19.49 15.70
CA ARG A 127 -20.39 20.10 16.04
C ARG A 127 -21.17 20.63 14.82
N ARG A 128 -20.54 20.76 13.65
CA ARG A 128 -21.22 21.13 12.40
C ARG A 128 -21.91 19.93 11.75
N LEU A 129 -21.58 18.70 12.14
CA LEU A 129 -22.21 17.48 11.65
C LEU A 129 -23.55 17.25 12.34
N LYS A 130 -24.42 16.47 11.71
CA LYS A 130 -25.60 15.95 12.38
C LYS A 130 -25.16 14.93 13.45
N PRO A 131 -25.91 14.76 14.55
CA PRO A 131 -25.55 13.79 15.60
C PRO A 131 -25.32 12.37 15.08
N GLU A 132 -26.10 11.94 14.08
CA GLU A 132 -25.93 10.64 13.43
C GLU A 132 -24.62 10.54 12.64
N ASP A 133 -24.28 11.56 11.86
CA ASP A 133 -23.04 11.61 11.08
C ASP A 133 -21.79 11.67 11.98
N GLU A 134 -21.87 12.41 13.08
CA GLU A 134 -20.82 12.42 14.12
C GLU A 134 -20.62 11.03 14.73
N TRP A 135 -21.71 10.35 15.09
CA TRP A 135 -21.65 9.00 15.65
C TRP A 135 -20.99 8.02 14.68
N PHE A 136 -21.44 8.00 13.42
CA PHE A 136 -20.85 7.14 12.40
C PHE A 136 -19.40 7.50 12.08
N LEU A 137 -19.02 8.78 12.10
CA LEU A 137 -17.63 9.19 11.89
C LEU A 137 -16.74 8.61 12.98
N ASN A 138 -17.11 8.82 14.25
CA ASN A 138 -16.34 8.33 15.39
C ASN A 138 -16.22 6.80 15.37
N GLU A 139 -17.32 6.10 15.08
CA GLU A 139 -17.30 4.64 14.92
C GLU A 139 -16.31 4.21 13.81
N ARG A 140 -16.40 4.82 12.62
CA ARG A 140 -15.53 4.46 11.49
C ARG A 140 -14.05 4.69 11.83
N LEU A 141 -13.73 5.79 12.52
CA LEU A 141 -12.37 6.12 12.93
C LEU A 141 -11.82 5.14 13.97
N GLU A 142 -12.61 4.76 14.96
CA GLU A 142 -12.24 3.75 15.96
C GLU A 142 -11.98 2.37 15.31
N ILE A 143 -12.73 2.04 14.26
CA ILE A 143 -12.58 0.78 13.53
C ILE A 143 -11.34 0.80 12.63
N LEU A 144 -10.99 1.96 12.06
CA LEU A 144 -9.83 2.12 11.21
C LEU A 144 -8.51 2.23 11.96
N ALA A 145 -8.53 2.57 13.26
CA ALA A 145 -7.35 2.63 14.10
C ALA A 145 -6.99 1.28 14.73
N ILE A 146 -5.69 1.01 14.82
CA ILE A 146 -5.15 -0.13 15.57
C ILE A 146 -5.24 0.18 17.07
N GLN A 147 -5.87 -0.71 17.83
CA GLN A 147 -6.00 -0.54 19.28
C GLN A 147 -4.69 -0.86 20.01
N PRO A 148 -4.41 -0.25 21.19
CA PRO A 148 -3.21 -0.54 21.95
C PRO A 148 -3.05 -2.04 22.27
N GLY A 149 -1.95 -2.65 21.82
CA GLY A 149 -1.68 -4.08 22.00
C GLY A 149 -2.38 -5.01 20.99
N GLU A 150 -3.17 -4.47 20.07
CA GLU A 150 -3.82 -5.24 19.03
C GLU A 150 -2.83 -5.68 17.94
N LYS A 151 -2.91 -6.95 17.54
CA LYS A 151 -2.13 -7.46 16.41
C LYS A 151 -2.72 -6.98 15.09
N TYR A 152 -1.86 -6.77 14.10
CA TYR A 152 -2.28 -6.28 12.78
C TYR A 152 -3.39 -7.12 12.13
N TYR A 153 -3.35 -8.45 12.26
CA TYR A 153 -4.37 -9.34 11.68
C TYR A 153 -5.70 -9.26 12.42
N ASN A 154 -5.67 -9.17 13.75
CA ASN A 154 -6.87 -8.98 14.56
C ASN A 154 -7.57 -7.66 14.19
N TYR A 155 -6.79 -6.59 14.01
CA TYR A 155 -7.27 -5.31 13.49
C TYR A 155 -7.95 -5.47 12.13
N LEU A 156 -7.28 -6.11 11.16
CA LEU A 156 -7.86 -6.32 9.84
C LEU A 156 -9.14 -7.18 9.93
N GLY A 157 -9.13 -8.26 10.71
CA GLY A 157 -10.29 -9.12 10.93
C GLY A 157 -11.49 -8.35 11.48
N ARG A 158 -11.30 -7.57 12.55
CA ARG A 158 -12.32 -6.69 13.15
C ARG A 158 -12.89 -5.70 12.15
N MET A 159 -12.02 -5.06 11.37
CA MET A 159 -12.44 -4.10 10.35
C MET A 159 -13.25 -4.76 9.22
N LEU A 160 -12.82 -5.93 8.75
CA LEU A 160 -13.52 -6.69 7.71
C LEU A 160 -14.87 -7.25 8.22
N GLU A 161 -14.95 -7.68 9.48
CA GLU A 161 -16.21 -8.09 10.08
C GLU A 161 -17.23 -6.94 10.07
N ARG A 162 -16.82 -5.74 10.51
CA ARG A 162 -17.69 -4.54 10.43
C ARG A 162 -18.05 -4.17 9.00
N ALA A 163 -17.15 -4.36 8.04
CA ALA A 163 -17.35 -3.93 6.67
C ALA A 163 -18.56 -4.57 5.97
N HIS A 164 -19.09 -5.70 6.48
CA HIS A 164 -20.36 -6.26 6.01
C HIS A 164 -21.55 -5.32 6.25
N GLN A 165 -21.49 -4.51 7.31
CA GLN A 165 -22.51 -3.51 7.65
C GLN A 165 -22.13 -2.11 7.14
N THR A 166 -20.82 -1.83 7.04
CA THR A 166 -20.29 -0.53 6.59
C THR A 166 -19.24 -0.72 5.48
N PRO A 167 -19.65 -0.99 4.22
CA PRO A 167 -18.73 -1.27 3.10
C PRO A 167 -17.74 -0.15 2.80
N GLU A 168 -18.06 1.09 3.18
CA GLU A 168 -17.20 2.27 3.03
C GLU A 168 -15.82 2.07 3.67
N LEU A 169 -15.75 1.32 4.78
CA LEU A 169 -14.49 1.02 5.47
C LEU A 169 -13.49 0.32 4.55
N VAL A 170 -13.96 -0.59 3.70
CA VAL A 170 -13.12 -1.32 2.74
C VAL A 170 -12.61 -0.38 1.66
N ARG A 171 -13.48 0.47 1.09
CA ARG A 171 -13.09 1.46 0.07
C ARG A 171 -12.02 2.41 0.61
N ILE A 172 -12.20 2.88 1.84
CA ILE A 172 -11.29 3.78 2.55
C ILE A 172 -9.96 3.08 2.80
N LYS A 173 -9.97 1.85 3.34
CA LYS A 173 -8.73 1.13 3.64
C LYS A 173 -7.96 0.75 2.38
N LEU A 174 -8.67 0.40 1.30
CA LEU A 174 -8.06 0.16 0.00
C LEU A 174 -7.42 1.43 -0.58
N ALA A 175 -8.07 2.61 -0.44
CA ALA A 175 -7.51 3.87 -0.88
C ALA A 175 -6.25 4.27 -0.09
N ASP A 176 -6.26 4.11 1.24
CA ASP A 176 -5.08 4.23 2.11
C ASP A 176 -3.94 3.30 1.62
N ARG A 177 -4.25 2.00 1.48
CA ARG A 177 -3.26 0.99 1.09
C ARG A 177 -2.67 1.27 -0.29
N LEU A 178 -3.48 1.78 -1.22
CA LEU A 178 -3.03 2.18 -2.54
C LEU A 178 -2.10 3.40 -2.48
N ASP A 179 -2.40 4.43 -1.68
CA ASP A 179 -1.47 5.56 -1.47
C ASP A 179 -0.14 5.05 -0.93
N ASN A 180 -0.17 4.23 0.12
CA ASN A 180 1.04 3.66 0.73
C ASN A 180 1.87 2.84 -0.27
N THR A 181 1.21 2.17 -1.23
CA THR A 181 1.89 1.40 -2.28
C THR A 181 2.51 2.31 -3.35
N LEU A 182 1.80 3.36 -3.75
CA LEU A 182 2.27 4.31 -4.77
C LEU A 182 3.33 5.27 -4.22
N ASP A 183 3.27 5.62 -2.93
CA ASP A 183 4.23 6.49 -2.23
C ASP A 183 5.64 5.90 -2.25
N LEU A 184 5.80 4.57 -2.30
CA LEU A 184 7.09 3.88 -2.46
C LEU A 184 7.92 4.40 -3.65
N ARG A 185 7.27 5.04 -4.62
CA ARG A 185 7.87 5.57 -5.84
C ARG A 185 8.39 7.01 -5.70
N MET A 186 8.10 7.72 -4.62
CA MET A 186 8.50 9.13 -4.44
C MET A 186 10.03 9.33 -4.39
N ASP A 187 10.76 8.33 -3.89
CA ASP A 187 12.23 8.34 -3.77
C ASP A 187 12.96 7.85 -5.02
N LEU A 188 12.24 7.42 -6.06
CA LEU A 188 12.83 6.85 -7.26
C LEU A 188 13.01 7.93 -8.32
N TYR A 189 14.25 8.15 -8.72
CA TYR A 189 14.53 8.83 -9.97
C TYR A 189 13.82 8.07 -11.11
N SER A 190 13.07 8.83 -11.90
CA SER A 190 12.37 8.36 -13.09
C SER A 190 13.38 8.04 -14.19
N ASP A 191 14.11 6.95 -14.04
CA ASP A 191 14.63 6.24 -15.19
C ASP A 191 13.53 5.24 -15.57
N LYS A 192 12.75 5.58 -16.60
CA LYS A 192 12.05 4.52 -17.33
C LYS A 192 13.15 3.53 -17.70
N ALA A 193 13.11 2.32 -17.13
CA ALA A 193 13.92 1.26 -17.68
C ALA A 193 13.49 1.14 -19.14
N ASP A 194 14.41 1.34 -20.08
CA ASP A 194 14.12 1.20 -21.51
C ASP A 194 13.68 -0.22 -21.88
N ILE A 195 13.76 -1.16 -20.93
CA ILE A 195 13.40 -2.56 -21.09
C ILE A 195 12.30 -2.91 -20.08
N GLU A 196 11.19 -3.44 -20.57
CA GLU A 196 10.09 -3.97 -19.76
C GLU A 196 10.51 -5.26 -19.04
N CYS A 197 10.00 -5.50 -17.82
CA CYS A 197 10.45 -6.64 -17.00
C CYS A 197 10.19 -8.00 -17.67
N TYR A 198 9.03 -8.16 -18.30
CA TYR A 198 8.72 -9.39 -19.03
C TYR A 198 9.57 -9.55 -20.29
N GLU A 199 9.92 -8.47 -20.98
CA GLU A 199 10.87 -8.52 -22.09
C GLU A 199 12.26 -8.95 -21.60
N MET A 200 12.70 -8.44 -20.45
CA MET A 200 13.95 -8.87 -19.79
C MET A 200 13.92 -10.37 -19.47
N ILE A 201 12.86 -10.86 -18.83
CA ILE A 201 12.71 -12.29 -18.48
C ILE A 201 12.69 -13.15 -19.75
N PHE A 202 11.92 -12.76 -20.76
CA PHE A 202 11.84 -13.47 -22.02
C PHE A 202 13.21 -13.52 -22.70
N ALA A 203 13.90 -12.39 -22.78
CA ALA A 203 15.23 -12.34 -23.35
C ALA A 203 16.17 -13.27 -22.58
N LEU A 204 16.21 -13.23 -21.25
CA LEU A 204 17.05 -14.11 -20.44
C LEU A 204 16.77 -15.59 -20.71
N LEU A 205 15.52 -16.02 -20.75
CA LEU A 205 15.17 -17.44 -20.88
C LEU A 205 15.31 -17.97 -22.32
N PHE A 206 15.03 -17.14 -23.33
CA PHE A 206 14.85 -17.61 -24.71
C PHE A 206 15.89 -17.09 -25.69
N THR A 207 16.59 -16.00 -25.37
CA THR A 207 17.51 -15.35 -26.31
C THR A 207 18.87 -15.12 -25.65
N GLU A 208 19.98 -15.52 -26.24
CA GLU A 208 21.31 -15.21 -25.67
C GLU A 208 21.73 -13.74 -25.86
N THR A 209 20.75 -12.85 -26.08
CA THR A 209 20.97 -11.47 -26.51
C THR A 209 21.41 -10.60 -25.33
N ARG A 210 22.72 -10.52 -25.11
CA ARG A 210 23.35 -9.66 -24.09
C ARG A 210 23.29 -8.16 -24.43
N ALA A 211 23.18 -7.82 -25.72
CA ALA A 211 23.49 -6.49 -26.25
C ALA A 211 22.62 -5.34 -25.71
N ARG A 212 21.33 -5.57 -25.39
CA ARG A 212 20.44 -4.51 -24.86
C ARG A 212 20.63 -4.24 -23.36
N PHE A 213 21.16 -5.20 -22.60
CA PHE A 213 21.35 -5.07 -21.14
C PHE A 213 22.70 -4.44 -20.73
N CYS A 214 23.58 -4.18 -21.70
CA CYS A 214 24.95 -3.72 -21.44
C CYS A 214 25.08 -2.21 -21.25
N VAL A 215 24.19 -1.40 -21.83
CA VAL A 215 24.20 0.06 -21.58
C VAL A 215 23.43 0.31 -20.29
N ARG A 216 24.14 0.18 -19.16
CA ARG A 216 23.56 0.34 -17.84
C ARG A 216 23.68 1.79 -17.40
N PRO A 217 22.58 2.46 -17.04
CA PRO A 217 22.70 3.73 -16.34
C PRO A 217 23.46 3.50 -15.01
N PRO A 218 24.13 4.52 -14.47
CA PRO A 218 24.80 4.43 -13.18
C PRO A 218 23.88 3.82 -12.12
N HIS A 219 24.43 3.02 -11.20
CA HIS A 219 23.61 2.53 -10.09
C HIS A 219 23.00 3.73 -9.36
N PRO A 220 21.66 3.80 -9.22
CA PRO A 220 21.02 4.95 -8.60
C PRO A 220 21.45 5.07 -7.14
N VAL A 221 21.53 6.30 -6.63
CA VAL A 221 21.84 6.54 -5.22
C VAL A 221 20.80 5.83 -4.34
N PRO A 222 21.21 5.11 -3.28
CA PRO A 222 20.26 4.45 -2.39
C PRO A 222 19.23 5.45 -1.84
N GLY A 223 17.94 5.24 -2.15
CA GLY A 223 16.84 5.99 -1.55
C GLY A 223 16.62 5.63 -0.08
N LYS A 224 15.69 6.31 0.60
CA LYS A 224 15.42 6.09 2.04
C LYS A 224 14.69 4.77 2.33
N ILE A 225 14.12 4.16 1.29
CA ILE A 225 13.48 2.83 1.34
C ILE A 225 14.16 1.90 0.34
N ASN A 226 14.80 0.86 0.88
CA ASN A 226 15.45 -0.19 0.12
C ASN A 226 14.46 -1.25 -0.40
N GLY A 227 14.91 -2.13 -1.31
CA GLY A 227 14.05 -3.14 -1.93
C GLY A 227 13.40 -4.13 -0.95
N ALA A 228 14.06 -4.50 0.15
CA ALA A 228 13.47 -5.44 1.13
C ALA A 228 12.27 -4.81 1.85
N ARG A 229 12.35 -3.52 2.19
CA ARG A 229 11.22 -2.78 2.79
C ARG A 229 10.06 -2.59 1.81
N ARG A 230 10.32 -2.56 0.50
CA ARG A 230 9.29 -2.54 -0.54
C ARG A 230 8.60 -3.90 -0.68
N LEU A 231 9.39 -4.99 -0.68
CA LEU A 231 8.85 -6.36 -0.62
C LEU A 231 7.97 -6.55 0.63
N TYR A 232 8.31 -5.94 1.76
CA TYR A 232 7.45 -5.97 2.94
C TYR A 232 6.09 -5.27 2.74
N GLN A 233 6.01 -4.21 1.94
CA GLN A 233 4.70 -3.64 1.56
C GLN A 233 3.93 -4.57 0.63
N MET A 234 4.62 -5.28 -0.27
CA MET A 234 3.99 -6.31 -1.11
C MET A 234 3.39 -7.43 -0.25
N PHE A 235 4.12 -7.87 0.78
CA PHE A 235 3.59 -8.80 1.78
C PHE A 235 2.30 -8.28 2.42
N LYS A 236 2.29 -7.04 2.93
CA LYS A 236 1.08 -6.44 3.53
C LYS A 236 -0.09 -6.39 2.54
N ASN A 237 0.18 -6.06 1.29
CA ASN A 237 -0.83 -6.04 0.23
C ASN A 237 -1.37 -7.46 -0.03
N ALA A 238 -0.50 -8.46 -0.18
CA ALA A 238 -0.91 -9.84 -0.41
C ALA A 238 -1.76 -10.41 0.73
N VAL A 239 -1.40 -10.12 1.98
CA VAL A 239 -2.21 -10.45 3.17
C VAL A 239 -3.57 -9.79 3.08
N PHE A 240 -3.62 -8.47 2.91
CA PHE A 240 -4.87 -7.71 2.94
C PHE A 240 -5.82 -8.12 1.80
N LEU A 241 -5.30 -8.28 0.58
CA LEU A 241 -6.08 -8.73 -0.57
C LEU A 241 -6.59 -10.17 -0.38
N SER A 242 -5.81 -11.06 0.25
CA SER A 242 -6.27 -12.43 0.57
C SER A 242 -7.44 -12.40 1.56
N LEU A 243 -7.33 -11.61 2.64
CA LEU A 243 -8.38 -11.48 3.66
C LEU A 243 -9.66 -10.86 3.08
N LEU A 244 -9.53 -9.84 2.22
CA LEU A 244 -10.68 -9.25 1.53
C LEU A 244 -11.41 -10.27 0.65
N ARG A 245 -10.66 -11.07 -0.11
CA ARG A 245 -11.21 -12.12 -0.96
C ARG A 245 -11.91 -13.20 -0.14
N ASP A 246 -11.26 -13.62 0.95
CA ASP A 246 -11.79 -14.65 1.85
C ASP A 246 -13.12 -14.22 2.48
N ALA A 247 -13.24 -12.95 2.86
CA ALA A 247 -14.47 -12.35 3.37
C ALA A 247 -15.52 -12.00 2.28
N GLY A 248 -15.20 -12.18 0.99
CA GLY A 248 -16.10 -11.78 -0.11
C GLY A 248 -16.31 -10.27 -0.25
N LEU A 249 -15.38 -9.47 0.28
CA LEU A 249 -15.49 -8.01 0.37
C LEU A 249 -14.77 -7.27 -0.78
N ASP A 250 -14.03 -7.98 -1.63
CA ASP A 250 -13.31 -7.39 -2.77
C ASP A 250 -14.23 -6.97 -3.92
N ARG A 251 -15.48 -7.48 -3.96
CA ARG A 251 -16.45 -7.28 -5.05
C ARG A 251 -17.81 -6.77 -4.60
N ILE A 252 -17.87 -6.11 -3.43
CA ILE A 252 -19.13 -5.53 -2.92
C ILE A 252 -19.68 -4.48 -3.90
N ASP A 253 -18.78 -3.74 -4.55
CA ASP A 253 -19.11 -2.76 -5.57
C ASP A 253 -17.94 -2.50 -6.52
N THR A 254 -18.23 -1.77 -7.60
CA THR A 254 -17.26 -1.38 -8.64
C THR A 254 -16.06 -0.61 -8.11
N ALA A 255 -16.20 0.18 -7.03
CA ALA A 255 -15.09 0.95 -6.48
C ALA A 255 -14.10 0.04 -5.74
N CYS A 256 -14.60 -0.90 -4.93
CA CYS A 256 -13.80 -1.94 -4.29
C CYS A 256 -13.02 -2.76 -5.32
N GLU A 257 -13.70 -3.26 -6.36
CA GLU A 257 -13.04 -4.03 -7.42
C GLU A 257 -11.94 -3.22 -8.12
N ARG A 258 -12.22 -1.94 -8.44
CA ARG A 258 -11.25 -1.06 -9.12
C ARG A 258 -10.04 -0.76 -8.25
N LEU A 259 -10.24 -0.50 -6.96
CA LEU A 259 -9.16 -0.27 -6.00
C LEU A 259 -8.33 -1.54 -5.79
N PHE A 260 -8.97 -2.68 -5.55
CA PHE A 260 -8.34 -3.99 -5.43
C PHE A 260 -7.42 -4.28 -6.63
N ALA A 261 -7.97 -4.21 -7.84
CA ALA A 261 -7.23 -4.45 -9.07
C ALA A 261 -6.09 -3.44 -9.27
N THR A 262 -6.25 -2.20 -8.83
CA THR A 262 -5.19 -1.18 -8.92
C THR A 262 -4.06 -1.45 -7.92
N ILE A 263 -4.36 -1.90 -6.70
CA ILE A 263 -3.33 -2.32 -5.73
C ILE A 263 -2.56 -3.52 -6.26
N ALA A 264 -3.26 -4.56 -6.74
CA ALA A 264 -2.62 -5.75 -7.29
C ALA A 264 -1.71 -5.42 -8.47
N ARG A 265 -2.16 -4.60 -9.43
CA ARG A 265 -1.31 -4.16 -10.56
C ARG A 265 -0.12 -3.31 -10.13
N THR A 266 -0.34 -2.35 -9.23
CA THR A 266 0.75 -1.48 -8.75
C THR A 266 1.81 -2.29 -7.99
N SER A 267 1.37 -3.29 -7.23
CA SER A 267 2.22 -4.23 -6.49
C SER A 267 3.00 -5.14 -7.44
N LEU A 268 2.35 -5.69 -8.47
CA LEU A 268 3.01 -6.44 -9.54
C LEU A 268 4.12 -5.61 -10.20
N SER A 269 3.83 -4.37 -10.59
CA SER A 269 4.83 -3.48 -11.19
C SER A 269 5.96 -3.12 -10.22
N GLU A 270 5.72 -3.04 -8.91
CA GLU A 270 6.79 -2.78 -7.96
C GLU A 270 7.68 -4.03 -7.76
N ALA A 271 7.09 -5.22 -7.72
CA ALA A 271 7.85 -6.48 -7.68
C ALA A 271 8.72 -6.66 -8.94
N GLN A 272 8.18 -6.38 -10.12
CA GLN A 272 8.92 -6.36 -11.39
C GLN A 272 10.12 -5.41 -11.35
N ARG A 273 9.92 -4.20 -10.84
CA ARG A 273 11.00 -3.22 -10.71
C ARG A 273 12.10 -3.68 -9.75
N ILE A 274 11.73 -4.27 -8.61
CA ILE A 274 12.70 -4.80 -7.64
C ILE A 274 13.54 -5.89 -8.32
N LEU A 275 12.92 -6.79 -9.07
CA LEU A 275 13.62 -7.82 -9.83
C LEU A 275 14.58 -7.22 -10.86
N GLN A 276 14.11 -6.30 -11.69
CA GLN A 276 14.93 -5.61 -12.70
C GLN A 276 16.12 -4.90 -12.05
N HIS A 277 15.91 -4.19 -10.94
CA HIS A 277 17.00 -3.54 -10.20
C HIS A 277 18.04 -4.57 -9.77
N ILE A 278 17.61 -5.68 -9.18
CA ILE A 278 18.54 -6.71 -8.69
C ILE A 278 19.33 -7.32 -9.86
N PHE A 279 18.66 -7.69 -10.95
CA PHE A 279 19.31 -8.30 -12.11
C PHE A 279 20.24 -7.34 -12.85
N MET A 280 19.87 -6.06 -12.95
CA MET A 280 20.69 -5.07 -13.65
C MET A 280 21.95 -4.69 -12.86
N TYR A 281 21.86 -4.66 -11.53
CA TYR A 281 22.88 -4.05 -10.70
C TYR A 281 23.61 -4.99 -9.74
N HIS A 282 22.95 -6.04 -9.23
CA HIS A 282 23.49 -6.87 -8.14
C HIS A 282 23.80 -8.30 -8.58
N LEU A 283 22.92 -8.92 -9.37
CA LEU A 283 23.06 -10.29 -9.87
C LEU A 283 23.20 -10.24 -11.38
N GLN A 284 24.42 -9.99 -11.87
CA GLN A 284 24.65 -9.63 -13.27
C GLN A 284 24.96 -10.84 -14.17
N GLU A 285 25.24 -11.99 -13.57
CA GLU A 285 25.54 -13.22 -14.30
C GLU A 285 24.25 -13.85 -14.82
N MET A 286 24.19 -14.03 -16.14
CA MET A 286 23.01 -14.54 -16.84
C MET A 286 22.63 -15.96 -16.39
N GLN A 287 23.64 -16.79 -16.07
CA GLN A 287 23.41 -18.15 -15.59
C GLN A 287 22.68 -18.14 -14.23
N ASP A 288 23.10 -17.28 -13.30
CA ASP A 288 22.46 -17.14 -11.98
C ASP A 288 21.04 -16.58 -12.11
N GLN A 289 20.85 -15.57 -12.97
CA GLN A 289 19.52 -15.00 -13.24
C GLN A 289 18.56 -16.06 -13.81
N ARG A 290 19.02 -16.87 -14.77
CA ARG A 290 18.25 -17.99 -15.35
C ARG A 290 17.93 -19.05 -14.29
N ALA A 291 18.90 -19.42 -13.46
CA ALA A 291 18.71 -20.39 -12.40
C ALA A 291 17.61 -19.94 -11.44
N ILE A 292 17.66 -18.68 -10.97
CA ILE A 292 16.62 -18.09 -10.11
C ILE A 292 15.25 -18.11 -10.80
N LEU A 293 15.17 -17.71 -12.07
CA LEU A 293 13.90 -17.71 -12.82
C LEU A 293 13.29 -19.12 -12.90
N MET A 294 14.10 -20.12 -13.23
CA MET A 294 13.64 -21.51 -13.39
C MET A 294 13.25 -22.16 -12.05
N ASP A 295 14.01 -21.88 -10.99
CA ASP A 295 13.74 -22.37 -9.64
C ASP A 295 12.39 -21.85 -9.12
N VAL A 296 12.18 -20.52 -9.18
CA VAL A 296 10.93 -19.90 -8.74
C VAL A 296 9.76 -20.28 -9.64
N MET A 297 9.97 -20.47 -10.94
CA MET A 297 8.93 -20.99 -11.83
C MET A 297 8.47 -22.38 -11.39
N THR A 298 9.40 -23.27 -11.06
CA THR A 298 9.11 -24.62 -10.56
C THR A 298 8.35 -24.55 -9.22
N TYR A 299 8.81 -23.71 -8.29
CA TYR A 299 8.14 -23.46 -7.01
C TYR A 299 6.69 -22.96 -7.20
N CYS A 300 6.46 -22.03 -8.13
CA CYS A 300 5.13 -21.54 -8.46
C CYS A 300 4.23 -22.64 -9.06
N GLN A 301 4.76 -23.44 -10.00
CA GLN A 301 4.01 -24.52 -10.66
C GLN A 301 3.58 -25.64 -9.69
N GLN A 302 4.35 -25.86 -8.62
CA GLN A 302 3.98 -26.77 -7.53
C GLN A 302 2.88 -26.20 -6.61
N GLY A 303 2.36 -25.01 -6.92
CA GLY A 303 1.31 -24.34 -6.17
C GLY A 303 1.78 -23.71 -4.85
N ALA A 304 3.09 -23.61 -4.60
CA ALA A 304 3.61 -23.18 -3.31
C ALA A 304 3.31 -21.70 -3.00
N VAL A 305 3.15 -20.84 -4.02
CA VAL A 305 2.73 -19.43 -3.85
C VAL A 305 1.25 -19.24 -3.53
N THR A 306 0.45 -20.32 -3.59
CA THR A 306 -0.99 -20.29 -3.27
C THR A 306 -1.28 -20.51 -1.79
N ARG A 307 -0.25 -20.75 -0.97
CA ARG A 307 -0.37 -21.06 0.45
C ARG A 307 0.82 -20.52 1.23
N VAL A 308 0.66 -20.36 2.54
CA VAL A 308 1.76 -20.14 3.47
C VAL A 308 2.48 -21.46 3.67
N THR A 309 3.75 -21.54 3.27
CA THR A 309 4.58 -22.74 3.44
C THR A 309 5.28 -22.75 4.80
N PRO A 310 5.50 -23.93 5.42
CA PRO A 310 6.36 -24.04 6.60
C PRO A 310 7.82 -23.80 6.22
N THR A 311 8.71 -23.50 7.17
CA THR A 311 10.16 -23.51 6.89
C THR A 311 10.59 -24.91 6.48
N SER A 312 11.34 -25.01 5.39
CA SER A 312 11.88 -26.26 4.88
C SER A 312 13.28 -26.04 4.29
N ALA A 313 14.06 -27.12 4.21
CA ALA A 313 15.31 -27.13 3.46
C ALA A 313 15.10 -27.30 1.94
N THR A 314 13.85 -27.50 1.49
CA THR A 314 13.52 -27.78 0.08
C THR A 314 13.64 -26.57 -0.82
N HIS A 315 13.07 -25.44 -0.43
CA HIS A 315 13.12 -24.22 -1.22
C HIS A 315 13.35 -22.99 -0.34
N ARG A 316 14.12 -22.02 -0.80
CA ARG A 316 14.52 -20.84 0.01
C ARG A 316 13.37 -19.89 0.34
N LEU A 317 12.30 -19.94 -0.46
CA LEU A 317 11.05 -19.22 -0.22
C LEU A 317 10.15 -19.89 0.83
N ASP A 318 10.47 -21.11 1.27
CA ASP A 318 9.69 -21.81 2.27
C ASP A 318 9.70 -21.04 3.60
N GLY A 319 8.52 -20.71 4.11
CA GLY A 319 8.38 -19.89 5.31
C GLY A 319 8.52 -18.37 5.10
N LEU A 320 8.64 -17.87 3.86
CA LEU A 320 8.82 -16.44 3.60
C LEU A 320 7.76 -15.56 4.29
N PHE A 321 6.47 -15.89 4.16
CA PHE A 321 5.40 -15.09 4.77
C PHE A 321 5.50 -15.07 6.29
N LYS A 322 5.64 -16.25 6.92
CA LYS A 322 5.59 -16.38 8.37
C LYS A 322 6.87 -15.97 9.08
N TYR A 323 8.03 -16.32 8.54
CA TYR A 323 9.30 -16.24 9.27
C TYR A 323 10.20 -15.10 8.78
N ARG A 324 9.89 -14.48 7.63
CA ARG A 324 10.62 -13.30 7.15
C ARG A 324 9.86 -12.00 7.36
N PHE A 325 8.54 -12.00 7.14
CA PHE A 325 7.75 -10.77 7.16
C PHE A 325 6.86 -10.64 8.41
N ASP A 326 6.32 -11.74 8.93
CA ASP A 326 5.38 -11.74 10.05
C ASP A 326 6.08 -11.70 11.43
N HIS A 327 6.72 -10.56 11.73
CA HIS A 327 7.28 -10.29 13.05
C HIS A 327 6.51 -9.16 13.76
N GLU A 328 5.96 -9.48 14.93
CA GLU A 328 5.23 -8.55 15.80
C GLU A 328 6.14 -7.39 16.24
N ASP A 329 7.30 -7.73 16.79
CA ASP A 329 8.30 -6.76 17.23
C ASP A 329 8.92 -6.00 16.06
N LYS A 330 8.94 -4.67 16.17
CA LYS A 330 9.44 -3.75 15.14
C LYS A 330 10.94 -3.89 14.94
N GLU A 331 11.71 -4.14 16.01
CA GLU A 331 13.17 -4.28 15.90
C GLU A 331 13.55 -5.57 15.20
N THR A 332 12.96 -6.68 15.62
CA THR A 332 13.12 -8.00 15.01
C THR A 332 12.73 -7.98 13.54
N ARG A 333 11.59 -7.35 13.22
CA ARG A 333 11.18 -7.15 11.84
C ARG A 333 12.21 -6.37 11.03
N ASN A 334 12.71 -5.25 11.57
CA ASN A 334 13.71 -4.45 10.88
C ASN A 334 14.99 -5.25 10.61
N ARG A 335 15.45 -6.03 11.59
CA ARG A 335 16.62 -6.92 11.44
C ARG A 335 16.40 -7.94 10.33
N SER A 336 15.25 -8.63 10.34
CA SER A 336 14.87 -9.61 9.32
C SER A 336 14.82 -9.01 7.90
N LEU A 337 14.32 -7.77 7.78
CA LEU A 337 14.32 -7.03 6.50
C LEU A 337 15.73 -6.59 6.07
N ASP A 338 16.59 -6.22 7.00
CA ASP A 338 17.97 -5.83 6.70
C ASP A 338 18.81 -7.06 6.31
N GLU A 339 18.54 -8.23 6.87
CA GLU A 339 19.09 -9.52 6.43
C GLU A 339 18.61 -9.89 5.04
N LEU A 340 17.30 -9.78 4.77
CA LEU A 340 16.77 -9.97 3.42
C LEU A 340 17.43 -9.00 2.44
N TYR A 341 17.68 -7.76 2.83
CA TYR A 341 18.32 -6.78 1.95
C TYR A 341 19.75 -7.16 1.56
N LYS A 342 20.47 -7.88 2.43
CA LYS A 342 21.83 -8.40 2.15
C LYS A 342 21.79 -9.61 1.20
N ASP A 343 20.73 -10.40 1.24
CA ASP A 343 20.53 -11.59 0.39
C ASP A 343 19.83 -11.24 -0.94
N LYS A 344 20.61 -10.73 -1.89
CA LYS A 344 20.10 -10.33 -3.22
C LYS A 344 19.43 -11.47 -3.99
N PRO A 345 19.97 -12.71 -4.01
CA PRO A 345 19.27 -13.86 -4.59
C PRO A 345 17.88 -14.08 -4.00
N LEU A 346 17.75 -14.12 -2.67
CA LEU A 346 16.43 -14.31 -2.04
C LEU A 346 15.49 -13.13 -2.30
N MET A 347 16.00 -11.91 -2.41
CA MET A 347 15.17 -10.76 -2.82
C MET A 347 14.62 -10.93 -4.25
N ALA A 348 15.43 -11.44 -5.18
CA ALA A 348 14.98 -11.70 -6.55
C ALA A 348 13.94 -12.82 -6.58
N GLU A 349 14.17 -13.91 -5.85
CA GLU A 349 13.21 -15.00 -5.70
C GLU A 349 11.89 -14.50 -5.10
N SER A 350 11.97 -13.69 -4.04
CA SER A 350 10.79 -13.09 -3.38
C SER A 350 10.03 -12.17 -4.33
N ALA A 351 10.73 -11.35 -5.12
CA ALA A 351 10.11 -10.47 -6.10
C ALA A 351 9.35 -11.28 -7.17
N LEU A 352 9.94 -12.35 -7.69
CA LEU A 352 9.29 -13.25 -8.65
C LEU A 352 8.06 -13.95 -8.03
N ALA A 353 8.16 -14.42 -6.79
CA ALA A 353 7.03 -15.00 -6.08
C ALA A 353 5.88 -14.00 -5.92
N PHE A 354 6.16 -12.75 -5.56
CA PHE A 354 5.14 -11.69 -5.52
C PHE A 354 4.58 -11.37 -6.91
N MET A 355 5.40 -11.41 -7.97
CA MET A 355 4.88 -11.26 -9.34
C MET A 355 3.84 -12.35 -9.66
N ALA A 356 4.11 -13.61 -9.27
CA ALA A 356 3.16 -14.71 -9.44
C ALA A 356 1.89 -14.50 -8.60
N VAL A 357 2.02 -14.11 -7.32
CA VAL A 357 0.89 -13.82 -6.42
C VAL A 357 -0.02 -12.72 -6.97
N PHE A 358 0.53 -11.56 -7.36
CA PHE A 358 -0.29 -10.46 -7.85
C PHE A 358 -0.83 -10.70 -9.26
N SER A 359 -0.12 -11.46 -10.09
CA SER A 359 -0.69 -11.93 -11.36
C SER A 359 -1.89 -12.85 -11.10
N SER A 360 -1.79 -13.74 -10.12
CA SER A 360 -2.89 -14.65 -9.74
C SER A 360 -4.11 -13.88 -9.23
N PHE A 361 -3.93 -12.87 -8.36
CA PHE A 361 -5.04 -11.99 -7.96
C PHE A 361 -5.76 -11.30 -9.13
N LEU A 362 -5.05 -11.02 -10.22
CA LEU A 362 -5.58 -10.35 -11.40
C LEU A 362 -6.22 -11.30 -12.42
N MET A 363 -5.77 -12.55 -12.45
CA MET A 363 -6.19 -13.56 -13.43
C MET A 363 -7.25 -14.51 -12.90
N ASP A 364 -7.19 -14.83 -11.61
CA ASP A 364 -8.11 -15.72 -10.94
C ASP A 364 -8.93 -14.92 -9.90
N PRO A 365 -10.24 -14.80 -10.10
CA PRO A 365 -11.11 -14.09 -9.18
C PRO A 365 -11.11 -14.74 -7.79
N ASP A 366 -10.92 -16.04 -7.66
CA ASP A 366 -11.06 -16.74 -6.39
C ASP A 366 -9.71 -16.98 -5.71
N PHE A 367 -8.62 -16.53 -6.34
CA PHE A 367 -7.29 -16.59 -5.76
C PHE A 367 -7.20 -15.81 -4.44
N LYS A 368 -6.75 -16.53 -3.43
CA LYS A 368 -6.30 -16.07 -2.11
C LYS A 368 -5.13 -16.95 -1.66
N ILE A 369 -4.28 -16.43 -0.79
CA ILE A 369 -3.21 -17.23 -0.19
C ILE A 369 -3.79 -17.99 1.01
N ARG A 370 -3.79 -19.32 0.94
CA ARG A 370 -4.23 -20.18 2.05
C ARG A 370 -3.30 -20.08 3.25
N GLY A 371 -3.86 -20.19 4.46
CA GLY A 371 -3.10 -20.01 5.71
C GLY A 371 -2.96 -18.55 6.16
N ILE A 372 -3.73 -17.63 5.57
CA ILE A 372 -3.87 -16.24 6.03
C ILE A 372 -5.32 -16.05 6.48
N ASP A 373 -5.52 -15.71 7.75
CA ASP A 373 -6.82 -15.42 8.33
C ASP A 373 -6.74 -14.30 9.39
N ALA A 374 -7.85 -14.00 10.06
CA ALA A 374 -7.93 -12.97 11.09
C ALA A 374 -7.13 -13.32 12.37
N ALA A 375 -6.82 -14.59 12.61
CA ALA A 375 -5.98 -15.04 13.73
C ALA A 375 -4.48 -14.93 13.40
N GLY A 376 -4.14 -14.94 12.11
CA GLY A 376 -2.84 -14.53 11.60
C GLY A 376 -2.36 -15.35 10.41
N ILE A 377 -1.05 -15.56 10.37
CA ILE A 377 -0.38 -16.32 9.32
C ILE A 377 0.04 -17.67 9.89
N HIS A 378 -0.44 -18.74 9.24
CA HIS A 378 -0.29 -20.12 9.65
C HIS A 378 0.15 -20.96 8.46
N PRO A 379 1.19 -21.79 8.58
CA PRO A 379 1.54 -22.73 7.53
C PRO A 379 0.35 -23.64 7.19
N ASP A 380 -0.03 -23.68 5.92
CA ASP A 380 -1.03 -24.63 5.44
C ASP A 380 -0.38 -26.01 5.35
N SER A 381 -0.79 -26.91 6.22
CA SER A 381 -0.27 -28.28 6.32
C SER A 381 -0.93 -29.22 5.31
N ALA A 382 -1.94 -28.76 4.57
CA ALA A 382 -2.47 -29.51 3.45
C ALA A 382 -1.45 -29.48 2.30
N GLY A 383 -0.80 -30.62 2.05
CA GLY A 383 -0.08 -30.88 0.81
C GLY A 383 -0.97 -30.61 -0.41
N PRO A 384 -0.39 -30.44 -1.61
CA PRO A 384 -1.20 -30.27 -2.81
C PRO A 384 -2.22 -31.41 -2.90
N GLU A 385 -3.52 -31.09 -2.95
CA GLU A 385 -4.52 -32.05 -3.36
C GLU A 385 -4.15 -32.51 -4.77
N ALA A 386 -3.95 -33.82 -4.91
CA ALA A 386 -3.47 -34.48 -6.12
C ALA A 386 -4.53 -34.52 -7.22
#